data_AF-C4PDI4-F1
#
_entry.id   AF-C4PDI4-F1
#
_cell.length_a   1.000
_cell.length_b   1.000
_cell.length_c   1.000
_cell.angle_alpha   90.00
_cell.angle_beta   90.00
_cell.angle_gamma   90.00
#
_symmetry.space_group_name_H-M   'P 1'
#
loop_
_entity.id
_entity.type
_entity.pdbx_description
1 polymer ?
#
loop_
_entity_poly.entity_id
_entity_poly.type
_entity_poly.pdbx_seq_one_letter_code
_entity_poly.pdbx_strand_id
1 'polypeptide(L)'
;YDWDVVNEAFNDNGALRSEFPWNIAGRPLIEQAFRRARAADSDAILLYNDYNIEPDNAKSDAVFAMAQDFVNRGVPIDGLGIQSH
;
A
#
# COMPACT_ATOMS: atom_id res chain seq x y z
N TYR A 1 -4.08 -12.01 -13.34
CA TYR A 1 -2.71 -11.95 -12.79
C TYR A 1 -2.68 -10.82 -11.77
N ASP A 2 -1.73 -10.78 -10.85
CA ASP A 2 -1.65 -9.78 -9.78
C ASP A 2 -0.58 -8.71 -10.06
N TRP A 3 -0.66 -7.60 -9.31
CA TRP A 3 0.31 -6.53 -9.33
C TRP A 3 0.57 -6.02 -7.91
N ASP A 4 1.85 -5.98 -7.54
CA ASP A 4 2.32 -5.15 -6.43
C ASP A 4 2.32 -3.69 -6.90
N VAL A 5 1.17 -3.03 -6.76
CA VAL A 5 0.97 -1.66 -7.26
C VAL A 5 1.89 -0.68 -6.55
N VAL A 6 2.09 -0.89 -5.25
CA VAL A 6 3.07 -0.17 -4.43
C VAL A 6 3.80 -1.17 -3.56
N ASN A 7 5.12 -1.05 -3.54
CA ASN A 7 6.02 -1.89 -2.75
C ASN A 7 6.75 -1.03 -1.69
N GLU A 8 6.70 -1.45 -0.43
CA GLU A 8 7.55 -0.97 0.68
C GLU A 8 7.49 0.55 0.96
N ALA A 9 6.30 1.14 0.97
CA ALA A 9 6.14 2.58 1.20
C ALA A 9 6.36 3.03 2.66
N PHE A 10 6.36 2.11 3.64
CA PHE A 10 6.54 2.42 5.06
C PHE A 10 7.93 2.02 5.59
N ASN A 11 8.46 2.83 6.51
CA ASN A 11 9.59 2.48 7.37
C ASN A 11 9.13 1.56 8.52
N ASP A 12 10.06 0.93 9.22
CA ASP A 12 9.78 0.06 10.38
C ASP A 12 9.12 0.78 11.56
N ASN A 13 9.23 2.12 11.62
CA ASN A 13 8.54 2.95 12.62
C ASN A 13 7.12 3.37 12.21
N GLY A 14 6.59 2.88 11.07
CA GLY A 14 5.25 3.20 10.56
C GLY A 14 5.14 4.55 9.84
N ALA A 15 6.22 5.35 9.77
CA ALA A 15 6.24 6.54 8.94
C ALA A 15 6.44 6.18 7.46
N LEU A 16 5.87 6.95 6.55
CA LEU A 16 6.19 6.82 5.11
C LEU A 16 7.68 7.05 4.87
N ARG A 17 8.27 6.31 3.94
CA ARG A 17 9.66 6.50 3.51
C ARG A 17 9.85 7.91 2.94
N SER A 18 11.00 8.54 3.24
CA SER A 18 11.34 9.88 2.75
C SER A 18 11.90 9.90 1.32
N GLU A 19 12.34 8.74 0.83
CA GLU A 19 12.95 8.54 -0.49
C GLU A 19 11.86 8.12 -1.49
N PHE A 20 11.82 8.74 -2.68
CA PHE A 20 10.70 8.68 -3.66
C PHE A 20 9.44 9.42 -3.16
N PRO A 21 8.54 9.99 -4.00
CA PRO A 21 7.83 11.23 -3.69
C PRO A 21 6.66 11.10 -2.69
N TRP A 22 6.73 10.16 -1.76
CA TRP A 22 5.91 10.07 -0.55
C TRP A 22 6.06 11.32 0.33
N ASN A 23 7.23 11.96 0.32
CA ASN A 23 7.49 13.20 1.08
C ASN A 23 6.74 14.44 0.53
N ILE A 24 6.39 14.44 -0.77
CA ILE A 24 5.67 15.55 -1.42
C ILE A 24 4.17 15.22 -1.56
N ALA A 25 3.83 13.98 -1.87
CA ALA A 25 2.47 13.59 -2.22
C ALA A 25 1.78 12.63 -1.21
N GLY A 26 2.52 12.09 -0.24
CA GLY A 26 1.99 11.29 0.87
C GLY A 26 1.14 10.08 0.47
N ARG A 27 0.24 9.67 1.37
CA ARG A 27 -0.79 8.65 1.10
C ARG A 27 -1.63 8.91 -0.17
N PRO A 28 -1.95 10.16 -0.55
CA PRO A 28 -2.63 10.45 -1.82
C PRO A 28 -1.91 9.91 -3.08
N LEU A 29 -0.59 9.78 -3.06
CA LEU A 29 0.14 9.17 -4.18
C LEU A 29 -0.12 7.66 -4.28
N ILE A 30 -0.11 6.97 -3.14
CA ILE A 30 -0.42 5.53 -3.07
C ILE A 30 -1.85 5.31 -3.61
N GLU A 31 -2.82 6.10 -3.15
CA GLU A 31 -4.19 6.03 -3.64
C GLU A 31 -4.27 6.24 -5.16
N GLN A 32 -3.59 7.26 -5.69
CA GLN A 32 -3.59 7.51 -7.13
C GLN A 32 -2.99 6.35 -7.93
N ALA A 33 -1.96 5.69 -7.41
CA ALA A 33 -1.38 4.52 -8.06
C ALA A 33 -2.43 3.40 -8.20
N PHE A 34 -3.14 3.08 -7.11
CA PHE A 34 -4.22 2.09 -7.13
C PHE A 34 -5.37 2.46 -8.07
N ARG A 35 -5.84 3.71 -8.03
CA ARG A 35 -6.91 4.17 -8.95
C ARG A 35 -6.48 4.09 -10.41
N ARG A 36 -5.23 4.45 -10.73
CA ARG A 36 -4.70 4.36 -12.09
C ARG A 36 -4.49 2.92 -12.53
N ALA A 37 -4.00 2.05 -11.65
CA ALA A 37 -3.85 0.62 -11.93
C ALA A 37 -5.21 -0.02 -12.27
N ARG A 38 -6.24 0.22 -11.45
CA ARG A 38 -7.60 -0.28 -11.73
C ARG A 38 -8.18 0.28 -13.04
N ALA A 39 -7.87 1.53 -13.37
CA ALA A 39 -8.33 2.13 -14.62
C ALA A 39 -7.62 1.55 -15.86
N ALA A 40 -6.37 1.07 -15.70
CA ALA A 40 -5.58 0.46 -16.77
C ALA A 40 -5.93 -1.02 -16.98
N ASP A 41 -6.21 -1.75 -15.90
CA ASP A 41 -6.63 -3.15 -15.92
C ASP A 41 -7.70 -3.38 -14.84
N SER A 42 -8.95 -3.57 -15.26
CA SER A 42 -10.07 -3.77 -14.34
C SER A 42 -10.06 -5.14 -13.67
N ASP A 43 -9.35 -6.12 -14.22
CA ASP A 43 -9.44 -7.53 -13.83
C ASP A 43 -8.20 -7.98 -13.03
N ALA A 44 -7.15 -7.16 -12.98
CA ALA A 44 -5.97 -7.39 -12.16
C ALA A 44 -6.29 -7.41 -10.66
N ILE A 45 -5.59 -8.26 -9.91
CA ILE A 45 -5.56 -8.21 -8.44
C ILE A 45 -4.51 -7.18 -8.03
N LEU A 46 -4.91 -6.16 -7.28
CA LEU A 46 -4.08 -5.02 -6.91
C LEU A 46 -3.65 -5.13 -5.44
N LEU A 47 -2.35 -5.31 -5.22
CA LEU A 47 -1.76 -5.54 -3.91
C LEU A 47 -0.89 -4.35 -3.46
N TYR A 48 -0.89 -4.10 -2.15
CA TYR A 48 0.20 -3.39 -1.47
C TYR A 48 1.15 -4.43 -0.87
N ASN A 49 2.43 -4.42 -1.22
CA ASN A 49 3.39 -5.43 -0.79
C ASN A 49 4.47 -4.84 0.13
N ASP A 50 4.80 -5.52 1.22
CA ASP A 50 5.81 -5.04 2.18
C ASP A 50 6.40 -6.18 3.04
N TYR A 51 7.56 -5.91 3.64
CA TYR A 51 8.22 -6.77 4.64
C TYR A 51 7.94 -6.29 6.07
N ASN A 52 8.13 -7.17 7.06
CA ASN A 52 8.00 -6.86 8.49
C ASN A 52 6.59 -6.33 8.84
N ILE A 53 5.59 -6.84 8.13
CA ILE A 53 4.16 -6.58 8.38
C ILE A 53 3.41 -7.85 8.80
N GLU A 54 4.11 -8.98 8.88
CA GLU A 54 3.67 -10.22 9.52
C GLU A 54 3.55 -10.15 11.06
N PRO A 55 4.36 -9.37 11.80
CA PRO A 55 4.22 -9.24 13.25
C PRO A 55 3.38 -8.00 13.62
N ASP A 56 2.84 -8.00 14.83
CA ASP A 56 2.18 -6.81 15.40
C ASP A 56 3.23 -5.75 15.76
N ASN A 57 3.30 -4.66 14.99
CA ASN A 57 4.26 -3.59 15.16
C ASN A 57 3.76 -2.26 14.54
N ALA A 58 4.54 -1.18 14.68
CA ALA A 58 4.16 0.14 14.17
C ALA A 58 3.96 0.19 12.64
N LYS A 59 4.66 -0.66 11.89
CA LYS A 59 4.58 -0.74 10.44
C LYS A 59 3.32 -1.48 9.99
N SER A 60 3.01 -2.64 10.58
CA SER A 60 1.76 -3.36 10.31
C SER A 60 0.53 -2.53 10.71
N ASP A 61 0.58 -1.80 11.82
CA ASP A 61 -0.46 -0.85 12.21
C ASP A 61 -0.67 0.25 11.15
N ALA A 62 0.41 0.83 10.62
CA ALA A 62 0.34 1.89 9.63
C ALA A 62 -0.22 1.40 8.28
N VAL A 63 0.19 0.20 7.86
CA VAL A 63 -0.30 -0.47 6.64
C VAL A 63 -1.78 -0.84 6.80
N PHE A 64 -2.16 -1.42 7.93
CA PHE A 64 -3.56 -1.73 8.23
C PHE A 64 -4.43 -0.47 8.20
N ALA A 65 -4.00 0.60 8.87
CA ALA A 65 -4.71 1.87 8.88
C ALA A 65 -4.88 2.48 7.48
N MET A 66 -3.90 2.29 6.58
CA MET A 66 -4.01 2.72 5.19
C MET A 66 -4.99 1.85 4.41
N ALA A 67 -4.86 0.52 4.49
CA ALA A 67 -5.75 -0.40 3.78
C ALA A 67 -7.22 -0.22 4.21
N GLN A 68 -7.45 -0.05 5.51
CA GLN A 68 -8.77 0.22 6.07
C GLN A 68 -9.37 1.54 5.58
N ASP A 69 -8.57 2.61 5.52
CA ASP A 69 -9.00 3.90 4.93
C ASP A 69 -9.36 3.75 3.45
N PHE A 70 -8.55 3.00 2.69
CA PHE A 70 -8.78 2.77 1.27
C PHE A 70 -10.08 2.02 1.01
N VAL A 71 -10.32 0.92 1.75
CA VAL A 71 -11.57 0.17 1.69
C VAL A 71 -12.76 1.08 2.04
N ASN A 72 -12.65 1.88 3.11
CA ASN A 72 -13.72 2.78 3.55
C ASN A 72 -14.06 3.88 2.53
N ARG A 73 -13.08 4.34 1.75
CA ARG A 73 -13.26 5.40 0.73
C ARG A 73 -13.41 4.87 -0.69
N GLY A 74 -13.48 3.56 -0.89
CA GLY A 74 -13.57 2.95 -2.22
C GLY A 74 -12.35 3.23 -3.11
N VAL A 75 -11.16 3.27 -2.51
CA VAL A 75 -9.89 3.16 -3.25
C VAL A 75 -9.71 1.68 -3.61
N PRO A 76 -9.42 1.33 -4.87
CA PRO A 76 -9.35 -0.07 -5.28
C PRO A 76 -8.07 -0.72 -4.76
N ILE A 77 -8.18 -1.49 -3.68
CA ILE A 77 -7.12 -2.36 -3.14
C ILE A 77 -7.76 -3.72 -2.87
N ASP A 78 -7.14 -4.77 -3.39
CA ASP A 78 -7.72 -6.13 -3.31
C ASP A 78 -7.06 -6.96 -2.21
N GLY A 79 -5.84 -6.61 -1.80
CA GLY A 79 -5.13 -7.33 -0.74
C GLY A 79 -3.81 -6.71 -0.32
N LEU A 80 -3.18 -7.38 0.64
CA LEU A 80 -1.83 -7.10 1.15
C LEU A 80 -0.92 -8.29 0.82
N GLY A 81 0.23 -8.01 0.22
CA GLY A 81 1.32 -8.95 0.04
C GLY A 81 2.26 -8.90 1.25
N ILE A 82 2.46 -10.05 1.89
CA ILE A 82 3.42 -10.21 3.00
C ILE A 82 4.65 -10.91 2.44
N GLN A 83 5.79 -10.22 2.42
CA GLN A 83 7.02 -10.78 1.82
C GLN A 83 7.58 -11.98 2.60
N SER A 84 7.31 -12.06 3.91
CA SER A 84 7.71 -13.17 4.79
C SER A 84 9.20 -13.55 4.67
N HIS A 85 10.07 -12.53 4.72
CA HIS A 85 11.51 -12.71 4.85
C HIS A 85 11.92 -13.42 6.13
#